data_AF-D3ZVK7-F1
#
_entry.id   AF-D3ZVK7-F1
#
_cell.length_a   1.000
_cell.length_b   1.000
_cell.length_c   1.000
_cell.angle_alpha   90.00
_cell.angle_beta   90.00
_cell.angle_gamma   90.00
#
_symmetry.space_group_name_H-M   'P 1'
#
loop_
_entity.id
_entity.type
_entity.pdbx_description
1 polymer ?
#
loop_
_entity_poly.entity_id
_entity_poly.type
_entity_poly.pdbx_seq_one_letter_code
_entity_poly.pdbx_strand_id
1 'polypeptide(L)'
;MTGRGKQGGKARAKAKTRSSRAGLQFPVGRVHRLLRKGNYSERVGAGAPVYLAAVLEYLTAEILELAGNAARDNKKTRIIPRHLQLAIRNDEELNKLLGRVTIAQGGVLPNIQAVLLPKKTESHHKAKGK
;
A
#
# COMPACT_ATOMS: atom_id res chain seq x y z
N MET A 1 16.09 -35.25 -52.39
CA MET A 1 16.28 -33.85 -51.96
C MET A 1 14.95 -33.12 -52.06
N THR A 2 14.27 -32.83 -50.95
CA THR A 2 13.09 -31.95 -50.96
C THR A 2 13.05 -31.16 -49.65
N GLY A 3 13.88 -30.11 -49.59
CA GLY A 3 13.80 -29.07 -48.57
C GLY A 3 12.56 -28.23 -48.82
N ARG A 4 11.43 -28.60 -48.22
CA ARG A 4 10.19 -27.84 -48.37
C ARG A 4 10.19 -26.70 -47.35
N GLY A 5 10.23 -25.49 -47.90
CA GLY A 5 10.48 -24.22 -47.22
C GLY A 5 9.71 -24.00 -45.93
N LYS A 6 10.44 -23.50 -44.93
CA LYS A 6 9.94 -22.92 -43.70
C LYS A 6 9.09 -21.70 -44.06
N GLN A 7 7.82 -21.93 -44.41
CA GLN A 7 6.84 -20.87 -44.67
C GLN A 7 6.88 -19.90 -43.49
N GLY A 8 7.09 -18.62 -43.81
CA GLY A 8 7.18 -17.52 -42.85
C GLY A 8 6.06 -17.59 -41.84
N GLY A 9 6.38 -18.14 -40.66
CA GLY A 9 5.42 -18.26 -39.58
C GLY A 9 5.04 -16.84 -39.17
N LYS A 10 3.78 -16.46 -39.42
CA LYS A 10 3.17 -15.24 -38.86
C LYS A 10 3.66 -15.12 -37.42
N ALA A 11 4.27 -13.99 -37.07
CA ALA A 11 4.81 -13.77 -35.73
C ALA A 11 3.73 -14.14 -34.71
N ARG A 12 3.97 -15.22 -33.95
CA ARG A 12 2.98 -15.76 -33.02
C ARG A 12 2.62 -14.65 -32.04
N ALA A 13 1.34 -14.29 -31.98
CA ALA A 13 0.88 -13.26 -31.05
C ALA A 13 1.37 -13.58 -29.64
N LYS A 14 1.94 -12.58 -28.94
CA LYS A 14 2.45 -12.78 -27.58
C LYS A 14 1.32 -13.31 -26.69
N ALA A 15 1.61 -14.37 -25.93
CA ALA A 15 0.63 -14.94 -25.02
C ALA A 15 0.23 -13.88 -23.97
N LYS A 16 -1.07 -13.58 -23.88
CA LYS A 16 -1.60 -12.70 -22.83
C LYS A 16 -1.30 -13.30 -21.45
N THR A 17 -0.74 -12.50 -20.55
CA THR A 17 -0.42 -12.93 -19.20
C THR A 17 -1.71 -13.15 -18.39
N ARG A 18 -1.66 -13.99 -17.35
CA ARG A 18 -2.80 -14.17 -16.45
C ARG A 18 -3.23 -12.86 -15.78
N SER A 19 -2.28 -11.99 -15.43
CA SER A 19 -2.56 -10.65 -14.91
C SER A 19 -3.35 -9.80 -15.91
N SER A 20 -2.89 -9.71 -17.16
CA SER A 20 -3.60 -8.95 -18.20
C SER A 20 -5.00 -9.47 -18.51
N ARG A 21 -5.23 -10.78 -18.36
CA ARG A 21 -6.56 -11.39 -18.51
C ARG A 21 -7.47 -11.10 -17.31
N ALA A 22 -6.89 -10.95 -16.12
CA ALA A 22 -7.61 -10.64 -14.89
C ALA A 22 -7.81 -9.13 -14.67
N GLY A 23 -7.23 -8.26 -15.51
CA GLY A 23 -7.28 -6.81 -15.33
C GLY A 23 -6.42 -6.30 -14.18
N LEU A 24 -5.40 -7.06 -13.76
CA LEU A 24 -4.56 -6.74 -12.61
C LEU A 24 -3.18 -6.25 -13.06
N GLN A 25 -2.63 -5.24 -12.38
CA GLN A 25 -1.21 -4.86 -12.48
C GLN A 25 -0.32 -5.85 -11.71
N PHE A 26 -0.83 -6.42 -10.63
CA PHE A 26 -0.08 -7.33 -9.77
C PHE A 26 0.15 -8.69 -10.45
N PRO A 27 1.31 -9.33 -10.21
CA PRO A 27 1.76 -10.48 -10.99
C PRO A 27 1.12 -11.79 -10.52
N VAL A 28 -0.10 -12.11 -11.00
CA VAL A 28 -0.83 -13.38 -10.75
C VAL A 28 0.05 -14.61 -10.96
N GLY A 29 0.89 -14.60 -12.01
CA GLY A 29 1.82 -15.70 -12.29
C GLY A 29 2.83 -15.94 -11.18
N ARG A 30 3.38 -14.86 -10.61
CA ARG A 30 4.35 -14.90 -9.51
C ARG A 30 3.67 -15.33 -8.22
N VAL A 31 2.47 -14.81 -7.92
CA VAL A 31 1.66 -15.20 -6.76
C VAL A 31 1.36 -16.70 -6.80
N HIS A 32 0.96 -17.25 -7.95
CA HIS A 32 0.72 -18.69 -8.09
C HIS A 32 1.96 -19.53 -7.78
N ARG A 33 3.13 -19.11 -8.28
CA ARG A 33 4.41 -19.80 -8.02
C ARG A 33 4.75 -19.76 -6.53
N LEU A 34 4.56 -18.62 -5.87
CA LEU A 34 4.83 -18.48 -4.44
C LEU A 34 3.86 -19.29 -3.57
N LEU A 35 2.56 -19.31 -3.91
CA LEU A 35 1.57 -20.15 -3.23
C LEU A 35 1.94 -21.63 -3.28
N ARG A 36 2.41 -22.13 -4.43
CA ARG A 36 2.90 -23.51 -4.56
C ARG A 36 4.17 -23.76 -3.77
N LYS A 37 5.11 -22.81 -3.76
CA LYS A 37 6.35 -22.92 -2.99
C LYS A 37 6.10 -22.95 -1.47
N GLY A 38 5.06 -22.27 -1.00
CA GLY A 38 4.71 -22.22 0.41
C GLY A 38 4.09 -23.50 0.98
N ASN A 39 3.77 -24.50 0.14
CA ASN A 39 3.19 -25.78 0.56
C ASN A 39 1.95 -25.64 1.48
N TYR A 40 1.12 -24.60 1.27
CA TYR A 40 -0.06 -24.34 2.09
C TYR A 40 -1.19 -25.38 1.91
N SER A 41 -1.17 -26.10 0.79
CA SER A 41 -2.12 -27.16 0.46
C SER A 41 -1.53 -28.06 -0.63
N GLU A 42 -2.03 -29.30 -0.75
CA GLU A 42 -1.64 -30.22 -1.84
C GLU A 42 -2.00 -29.66 -3.22
N ARG A 43 -3.12 -28.92 -3.31
CA ARG A 43 -3.64 -28.34 -4.55
C ARG A 43 -3.94 -26.87 -4.36
N VAL A 44 -3.41 -26.04 -5.27
CA VAL A 44 -3.72 -24.61 -5.37
C VAL A 44 -4.64 -24.40 -6.58
N GLY A 45 -5.88 -23.97 -6.33
CA GLY A 45 -6.86 -23.68 -7.37
C GLY A 45 -6.42 -22.51 -8.27
N ALA A 46 -6.86 -22.51 -9.53
CA ALA A 46 -6.46 -21.49 -10.51
C ALA A 46 -6.90 -20.07 -10.15
N GLY A 47 -8.02 -19.92 -9.43
CA GLY A 47 -8.54 -18.64 -8.95
C GLY A 47 -7.81 -18.09 -7.71
N ALA A 48 -7.21 -18.93 -6.88
CA ALA A 48 -6.51 -18.52 -5.67
C ALA A 48 -5.43 -17.44 -5.91
N PRO A 49 -4.51 -17.58 -6.89
CA PRO A 49 -3.53 -16.52 -7.17
C PRO A 49 -4.13 -15.27 -7.80
N VAL A 50 -5.29 -15.37 -8.47
CA VAL A 50 -5.98 -14.19 -9.03
C VAL A 50 -6.59 -13.39 -7.88
N TYR A 51 -7.33 -14.07 -7.01
CA TYR A 51 -7.96 -13.46 -5.83
C TYR A 51 -6.93 -12.80 -4.92
N LEU A 52 -5.87 -13.52 -4.55
CA LEU A 52 -4.82 -12.96 -3.68
C LEU A 52 -4.10 -11.78 -4.34
N ALA A 53 -3.81 -11.85 -5.64
CA ALA A 53 -3.20 -10.73 -6.36
C ALA A 53 -4.12 -9.50 -6.36
N ALA A 54 -5.43 -9.68 -6.58
CA ALA A 54 -6.42 -8.60 -6.56
C ALA A 54 -6.51 -7.93 -5.19
N VAL A 55 -6.57 -8.71 -4.10
CA VAL A 55 -6.62 -8.17 -2.73
C VAL A 55 -5.35 -7.38 -2.40
N LEU A 56 -4.18 -7.91 -2.76
CA LEU A 56 -2.91 -7.20 -2.55
C LEU A 56 -2.83 -5.91 -3.37
N GLU A 57 -3.32 -5.92 -4.61
CA GLU A 57 -3.37 -4.75 -5.48
C GLU A 57 -4.30 -3.68 -4.91
N TYR A 58 -5.51 -4.06 -4.51
CA TYR A 58 -6.49 -3.17 -3.88
C TYR A 58 -5.90 -2.48 -2.64
N LEU A 59 -5.39 -3.26 -1.67
CA LEU A 59 -4.81 -2.70 -0.45
C LEU A 59 -3.60 -1.79 -0.73
N THR A 60 -2.78 -2.15 -1.73
CA THR A 60 -1.63 -1.32 -2.10
C THR A 60 -2.07 -0.02 -2.76
N ALA A 61 -3.06 -0.08 -3.65
CA ALA A 61 -3.60 1.09 -4.32
C ALA A 61 -4.17 2.08 -3.30
N GLU A 62 -4.99 1.62 -2.35
CA GLU A 62 -5.59 2.45 -1.31
C GLU A 62 -4.52 3.17 -0.46
N ILE A 63 -3.54 2.42 0.03
CA ILE A 63 -2.44 2.98 0.84
C ILE A 63 -1.64 4.00 0.03
N LEU A 64 -1.36 3.72 -1.25
CA LEU A 64 -0.57 4.61 -2.11
C LEU A 64 -1.34 5.86 -2.53
N GLU A 65 -2.66 5.78 -2.71
CA GLU A 65 -3.51 6.93 -3.00
C GLU A 65 -3.49 7.92 -1.82
N LEU A 66 -3.81 7.44 -0.62
CA LEU A 66 -3.81 8.25 0.60
C LEU A 66 -2.41 8.79 0.93
N ALA A 67 -1.37 7.97 0.79
CA ALA A 67 0.01 8.42 1.02
C ALA A 67 0.50 9.39 -0.06
N GLY A 68 -0.01 9.27 -1.29
CA GLY A 68 0.21 10.22 -2.38
C GLY A 68 -0.39 11.58 -2.07
N ASN A 69 -1.62 11.61 -1.56
CA ASN A 69 -2.29 12.82 -1.08
C ASN A 69 -1.49 13.47 0.05
N ALA A 70 -1.10 12.70 1.08
CA ALA A 70 -0.28 13.21 2.19
C ALA A 70 1.10 13.74 1.73
N ALA A 71 1.71 13.14 0.71
CA ALA A 71 2.95 13.64 0.14
C ALA A 71 2.75 14.99 -0.55
N ARG A 72 1.68 15.12 -1.34
CA ARG A 72 1.31 16.35 -2.03
C ARG A 72 1.01 17.49 -1.06
N ASP A 73 0.29 17.22 0.02
CA ASP A 73 -0.04 18.21 1.06
C ASP A 73 1.23 18.75 1.75
N ASN A 74 2.22 17.88 1.93
CA ASN A 74 3.56 18.25 2.42
C ASN A 74 4.46 18.86 1.34
N LYS A 75 3.91 19.20 0.17
CA LYS A 75 4.62 19.78 -0.99
C LYS A 75 5.81 18.90 -1.44
N LYS A 76 5.64 17.57 -1.38
CA LYS A 76 6.62 16.59 -1.84
C LYS A 76 6.06 15.79 -3.03
N THR A 77 6.94 15.38 -3.93
CA THR A 77 6.62 14.49 -5.07
C THR A 77 6.95 13.02 -4.77
N ARG A 78 7.58 12.73 -3.63
CA ARG A 78 8.00 11.39 -3.22
C ARG A 78 7.29 10.98 -1.94
N ILE A 79 6.69 9.79 -1.96
CA ILE A 79 6.17 9.13 -0.76
C ILE A 79 7.36 8.70 0.11
N ILE A 80 7.32 9.08 1.39
CA ILE A 80 8.30 8.68 2.41
C ILE A 80 7.55 8.01 3.57
N PRO A 81 8.23 7.33 4.52
CA PRO A 81 7.57 6.64 5.62
C PRO A 81 6.61 7.52 6.44
N ARG A 82 6.90 8.82 6.60
CA ARG A 82 5.97 9.78 7.22
C ARG A 82 4.61 9.84 6.51
N HIS A 83 4.59 9.83 5.18
CA HIS A 83 3.35 9.90 4.41
C HIS A 83 2.53 8.61 4.56
N LEU A 84 3.20 7.45 4.61
CA LEU A 84 2.54 6.18 4.92
C LEU A 84 1.93 6.18 6.33
N GLN A 85 2.65 6.69 7.34
CA GLN A 85 2.13 6.80 8.69
C GLN A 85 0.89 7.70 8.75
N LEU A 86 0.94 8.87 8.12
CA LEU A 86 -0.18 9.81 8.10
C LEU A 86 -1.38 9.20 7.37
N ALA A 87 -1.19 8.53 6.24
CA ALA A 87 -2.25 7.87 5.50
C ALA A 87 -2.89 6.74 6.33
N ILE A 88 -2.09 5.80 6.81
CA ILE A 88 -2.58 4.59 7.49
C ILE A 88 -3.24 4.90 8.82
N ARG A 89 -2.74 5.88 9.60
CA ARG A 89 -3.30 6.16 10.94
C ARG A 89 -4.51 7.08 10.93
N ASN A 90 -4.68 7.90 9.90
CA ASN A 90 -5.87 8.74 9.76
C ASN A 90 -7.05 8.01 9.09
N ASP A 91 -6.79 6.92 8.36
CA ASP A 91 -7.84 6.05 7.83
C ASP A 91 -8.26 4.98 8.85
N GLU A 92 -9.55 4.86 9.11
CA GLU A 92 -10.07 3.97 10.16
C GLU A 92 -9.82 2.48 9.85
N GLU A 93 -10.10 2.08 8.61
CA GLU A 93 -10.02 0.67 8.19
C GLU A 93 -8.57 0.20 8.11
N LEU A 94 -7.69 1.00 7.49
CA LEU A 94 -6.26 0.73 7.41
C LEU A 94 -5.61 0.79 8.79
N ASN A 95 -6.01 1.71 9.66
CA ASN A 95 -5.47 1.77 11.01
C ASN A 95 -5.86 0.51 11.81
N LYS A 96 -7.09 0.03 11.64
CA LYS A 96 -7.54 -1.23 12.25
C LYS A 96 -6.79 -2.44 11.67
N LEU A 97 -6.67 -2.51 10.34
CA LEU A 97 -5.96 -3.59 9.65
C LEU A 97 -4.47 -3.65 10.03
N LEU A 98 -3.82 -2.49 10.17
CA LEU A 98 -2.39 -2.35 10.43
C LEU A 98 -2.09 -1.87 11.86
N GLY A 99 -3.00 -2.10 12.81
CA GLY A 99 -2.91 -1.53 14.17
C GLY A 99 -1.71 -2.02 14.98
N ARG A 100 -1.18 -3.20 14.65
CA ARG A 100 0.01 -3.80 15.29
C ARG A 100 1.28 -3.71 14.45
N VAL A 101 1.25 -3.00 13.32
CA VAL A 101 2.39 -2.87 12.42
C VAL A 101 3.16 -1.59 12.75
N THR A 102 4.45 -1.70 13.02
CA THR A 102 5.34 -0.54 13.19
C THR A 102 5.82 -0.05 11.83
N ILE A 103 5.59 1.23 11.53
CA ILE A 103 6.13 1.89 10.34
C ILE A 103 7.41 2.61 10.74
N ALA A 104 8.56 1.96 10.48
CA ALA A 104 9.86 2.54 10.77
C ALA A 104 10.01 3.91 10.07
N GLN A 105 10.57 4.90 10.79
CA GLN A 105 10.72 6.28 10.31
C GLN A 105 9.40 7.02 9.98
N GLY A 106 8.24 6.48 10.36
CA GLY A 106 6.94 7.12 10.13
C GLY A 106 6.59 8.22 11.15
N GLY A 107 7.20 8.19 12.33
CA GLY A 107 6.79 8.99 13.48
C GLY A 107 5.40 8.59 14.00
N VAL A 108 4.71 9.51 14.66
CA VAL A 108 3.35 9.31 15.19
C VAL A 108 2.41 10.41 14.73
N LEU A 109 1.09 10.19 14.82
CA LEU A 109 0.15 11.31 14.67
C LEU A 109 0.46 12.33 15.77
N PRO A 110 0.59 13.64 15.44
CA PRO A 110 0.81 14.66 16.45
C PRO A 110 -0.33 14.63 17.47
N ASN A 111 0.01 14.39 18.73
CA ASN A 111 -0.94 14.39 19.83
C ASN A 111 -0.21 14.84 21.10
N ILE A 112 -0.81 15.77 21.84
CA ILE A 112 -0.32 16.21 23.14
C ILE A 112 -1.39 15.95 24.19
N GLN A 113 -1.01 15.19 25.22
CA GLN A 113 -1.92 14.93 26.35
C GLN A 113 -2.14 16.23 27.13
N ALA A 114 -3.37 16.55 27.49
CA ALA A 114 -3.72 17.81 28.15
C ALA A 114 -2.93 18.05 29.46
N VAL A 115 -2.55 16.99 30.16
CA VAL A 115 -1.72 17.05 31.37
C VAL A 115 -0.31 17.62 31.13
N LEU A 116 0.20 17.52 29.90
CA LEU A 116 1.51 18.04 29.50
C LEU A 116 1.46 19.52 29.10
N LEU A 117 0.27 20.11 28.99
CA LEU A 117 0.13 21.54 28.70
C LEU A 117 0.45 22.36 29.97
N PRO A 118 1.06 23.55 29.83
CA PRO A 118 1.29 24.44 30.96
C PRO A 118 -0.02 24.76 31.68
N LYS A 119 -0.04 24.69 33.01
CA LYS A 119 -1.17 25.21 33.80
C LYS A 119 -1.24 26.72 33.56
N LYS A 120 -2.42 27.25 33.21
CA LYS A 120 -2.63 28.71 33.18
C LYS A 120 -2.30 29.27 34.57
N THR A 121 -1.21 30.02 34.69
CA THR A 121 -0.99 30.88 35.85
C THR A 121 -1.97 32.04 35.75
N GLU A 122 -2.74 32.31 36.81
CA GLU A 122 -3.53 33.53 36.88
C GLU A 122 -2.60 34.72 36.70
N SER A 123 -2.84 35.52 35.65
CA SER A 123 -2.12 36.77 35.48
C SER A 123 -2.49 37.67 36.64
N HIS A 124 -1.57 37.83 37.61
CA HIS A 124 -1.66 38.87 38.63
C HIS A 124 -1.53 40.25 37.95
N HIS A 125 -2.55 40.69 37.23
CA HIS A 125 -2.77 42.10 37.02
C HIS A 125 -3.20 42.68 38.36
N LYS A 126 -2.20 43.00 39.19
CA LYS A 126 -2.34 44.01 40.23
C LYS A 126 -2.81 45.27 39.50
N ALA A 127 -4.11 45.55 39.60
CA ALA A 127 -4.62 46.89 39.42
C ALA A 127 -3.80 47.77 40.37
N LYS A 128 -2.84 48.51 39.81
CA LYS A 128 -2.17 49.58 40.54
C LYS A 128 -3.23 50.64 40.75
N GLY A 129 -3.87 50.58 41.91
CA GLY A 129 -4.53 51.76 42.46
C GLY A 129 -3.49 52.85 42.64
N LYS A 130 -3.72 53.98 41.98
CA LYS A 130 -3.41 55.33 42.43
C LYS A 130 -4.38 56.26 41.73
#